data_AF-A0A813E3U0-F1
#
_entry.id   AF-A0A813E3U0-F1
#
_cell.length_a   1.000
_cell.length_b   1.000
_cell.length_c   1.000
_cell.angle_alpha   90.00
_cell.angle_beta   90.00
_cell.angle_gamma   90.00
#
_symmetry.space_group_name_H-M   'P 1'
#
loop_
_entity.id
_entity.type
_entity.pdbx_description
1 polymer ?
#
loop_
_entity_poly.entity_id
_entity_poly.type
_entity_poly.pdbx_seq_one_letter_code
_entity_poly.pdbx_strand_id
1 'polypeptide(L)'
;MSLSAEEVAKHASKTDCWVVVGEEVLDVTEFMEDHPGGSKAIMMFAGRDATEEFDMLHERKVIKKYGIDEGTVVVKGTFKKYHEWPKPMFVACGPASELLAPASELLAEQTKVAFGWSNWHVGPKGMTHGMQSSGGRFGEVRKGTKRHESAELKQDTIRIARKLPADEVAKHASKTDCWVVVGEEVLDVTEFMEDHPGGSKAIMMFAGRDATEEFDMLHERKVIKKYGIDEGTVVVKGTFKK
;
A
#
# COMPACT_ATOMS: atom_id res chain seq x y z
N MET A 1 4.39 -33.09 -12.33
CA MET A 1 4.11 -32.64 -13.71
C MET A 1 4.14 -31.12 -13.71
N SER A 2 4.73 -30.48 -14.72
CA SER A 2 4.77 -29.01 -14.80
C SER A 2 3.47 -28.46 -15.37
N LEU A 3 2.88 -27.46 -14.74
CA LEU A 3 1.66 -26.78 -15.20
C LEU A 3 2.00 -25.39 -15.77
N SER A 4 1.21 -24.91 -16.72
CA SER A 4 1.36 -23.57 -17.32
C SER A 4 0.49 -22.53 -16.59
N ALA A 5 0.79 -21.25 -16.80
CA ALA A 5 0.06 -20.16 -16.14
C ALA A 5 -1.40 -20.13 -16.60
N GLU A 6 -1.65 -20.40 -17.89
CA GLU A 6 -2.98 -20.45 -18.48
C GLU A 6 -3.81 -21.61 -17.93
N GLU A 7 -3.17 -22.72 -17.57
CA GLU A 7 -3.87 -23.83 -16.91
C GLU A 7 -4.28 -23.44 -15.50
N VAL A 8 -3.34 -22.92 -14.70
CA VAL A 8 -3.64 -22.47 -13.33
C VAL A 8 -4.73 -21.39 -13.31
N ALA A 9 -4.70 -20.46 -14.26
CA ALA A 9 -5.67 -19.37 -14.36
C ALA A 9 -7.13 -19.81 -14.59
N LYS A 10 -7.37 -21.05 -15.03
CA LYS A 10 -8.74 -21.60 -15.14
C LYS A 10 -9.37 -21.88 -13.78
N HIS A 11 -8.55 -22.08 -12.76
CA HIS A 11 -8.96 -22.46 -11.40
C HIS A 11 -8.99 -21.24 -10.48
N ALA A 12 -9.85 -20.27 -10.83
CA ALA A 12 -9.94 -18.96 -10.17
C ALA A 12 -11.31 -18.71 -9.49
N SER A 13 -11.95 -19.76 -8.96
CA SER A 13 -13.31 -19.66 -8.38
C SER A 13 -13.41 -20.30 -6.98
N LYS A 14 -14.46 -19.95 -6.21
CA LYS A 14 -14.67 -20.51 -4.85
C LYS A 14 -14.87 -22.04 -4.85
N THR A 15 -15.30 -22.64 -5.95
CA THR A 15 -15.49 -24.09 -6.05
C THR A 15 -14.34 -24.80 -6.77
N ASP A 16 -13.34 -24.04 -7.22
CA ASP A 16 -12.19 -24.54 -7.98
C ASP A 16 -11.10 -23.46 -7.94
N CYS A 17 -10.26 -23.52 -6.89
CA CYS A 17 -9.30 -22.48 -6.54
C CYS A 17 -7.89 -23.05 -6.44
N TRP A 18 -7.04 -22.75 -7.41
CA TRP A 18 -5.62 -23.10 -7.36
C TRP A 18 -4.76 -21.87 -7.14
N VAL A 19 -3.67 -22.03 -6.40
CA VAL A 19 -2.69 -20.97 -6.15
C VAL A 19 -1.29 -21.52 -6.38
N VAL A 20 -0.38 -20.69 -6.91
CA VAL A 20 1.05 -21.05 -6.99
C VAL A 20 1.76 -20.48 -5.77
N VAL A 21 2.52 -21.34 -5.10
CA VAL A 21 3.16 -21.04 -3.83
C VAL A 21 4.57 -21.64 -3.89
N GLY A 22 5.54 -20.82 -4.29
CA GLY A 22 6.90 -21.25 -4.61
C GLY A 22 6.95 -21.87 -6.01
N GLU A 23 7.28 -23.17 -6.07
CA GLU A 23 7.28 -23.96 -7.31
C GLU A 23 6.12 -24.96 -7.34
N GLU A 24 5.19 -24.90 -6.39
CA GLU A 24 4.09 -25.84 -6.27
C GLU A 24 2.77 -25.18 -6.66
N VAL A 25 1.95 -25.91 -7.43
CA VAL A 25 0.56 -25.55 -7.71
C VAL A 25 -0.32 -26.30 -6.72
N LEU A 26 -1.00 -25.54 -5.87
CA LEU A 26 -1.81 -26.05 -4.77
C LEU A 26 -3.28 -25.81 -5.08
N ASP A 27 -4.07 -26.87 -5.02
CA ASP A 27 -5.53 -26.77 -4.95
C ASP A 27 -5.92 -26.58 -3.49
N VAL A 28 -6.49 -25.42 -3.20
CA VAL A 28 -6.84 -24.95 -1.87
C VAL A 28 -8.36 -24.84 -1.71
N THR A 29 -9.14 -25.45 -2.60
CA THR A 29 -10.59 -25.34 -2.65
C THR A 29 -11.24 -25.71 -1.31
N GLU A 30 -10.84 -26.83 -0.72
CA GLU A 30 -11.39 -27.31 0.55
C GLU A 30 -10.82 -26.54 1.76
N PHE A 31 -9.63 -25.96 1.64
CA PHE A 31 -8.97 -25.21 2.72
C PHE A 31 -9.50 -23.78 2.91
N MET A 32 -10.21 -23.22 1.92
CA MET A 32 -10.59 -21.81 1.94
C MET A 32 -11.41 -21.38 3.17
N GLU A 33 -12.29 -22.24 3.67
CA GLU A 33 -13.13 -21.91 4.84
C GLU A 33 -12.40 -22.09 6.17
N ASP A 34 -11.35 -22.93 6.19
CA ASP A 34 -10.51 -23.20 7.35
C ASP A 34 -9.32 -22.23 7.47
N HIS A 35 -9.08 -21.41 6.44
CA HIS A 35 -8.01 -20.43 6.44
C HIS A 35 -8.25 -19.36 7.52
N PRO A 36 -7.31 -19.14 8.48
CA PRO A 36 -7.49 -18.17 9.56
C PRO A 36 -7.71 -16.72 9.11
N GLY A 37 -7.21 -16.34 7.93
CA GLY A 37 -7.45 -15.04 7.30
C GLY A 37 -8.75 -14.98 6.49
N GLY A 38 -9.57 -16.03 6.53
CA GLY A 38 -10.79 -16.20 5.76
C GLY A 38 -10.55 -16.53 4.28
N SER A 39 -11.63 -16.98 3.62
CA SER A 39 -11.60 -17.42 2.21
C SER A 39 -11.25 -16.30 1.24
N LYS A 40 -11.60 -15.05 1.56
CA LYS A 40 -11.36 -13.89 0.69
C LYS A 40 -9.86 -13.62 0.46
N ALA A 41 -9.03 -13.84 1.49
CA ALA A 41 -7.59 -13.65 1.38
C ALA A 41 -6.96 -14.57 0.33
N ILE A 42 -7.43 -15.83 0.26
CA ILE A 42 -7.00 -16.79 -0.76
C ILE A 42 -7.56 -16.41 -2.14
N MET A 43 -8.82 -15.99 -2.19
CA MET A 43 -9.54 -15.69 -3.42
C MET A 43 -8.88 -14.57 -4.26
N MET A 44 -8.14 -13.65 -3.64
CA MET A 44 -7.37 -12.61 -4.34
C MET A 44 -6.30 -13.18 -5.28
N PHE A 45 -5.80 -14.37 -4.97
CA PHE A 45 -4.73 -15.04 -5.73
C PHE A 45 -5.21 -16.30 -6.43
N ALA A 46 -6.51 -16.53 -6.51
CA ALA A 46 -7.03 -17.71 -7.18
C ALA A 46 -6.67 -17.67 -8.68
N GLY A 47 -6.16 -18.79 -9.16
CA GLY A 47 -5.60 -18.95 -10.50
C GLY A 47 -4.32 -18.14 -10.71
N ARG A 48 -3.62 -17.72 -9.64
CA ARG A 48 -2.45 -16.84 -9.72
C ARG A 48 -1.29 -17.32 -8.85
N ASP A 49 -0.13 -16.71 -9.10
CA ASP A 49 1.03 -16.83 -8.22
C ASP A 49 0.85 -15.96 -6.97
N ALA A 50 0.88 -16.60 -5.81
CA ALA A 50 0.78 -16.00 -4.47
C ALA A 50 2.10 -16.14 -3.70
N THR A 51 3.20 -16.50 -4.38
CA THR A 51 4.49 -16.85 -3.76
C THR A 51 4.99 -15.75 -2.84
N GLU A 52 4.97 -14.51 -3.31
CA GLU A 52 5.51 -13.37 -2.56
C GLU A 52 4.62 -13.03 -1.36
N GLU A 53 3.31 -12.94 -1.56
CA GLU A 53 2.34 -12.60 -0.52
C GLU A 53 2.24 -13.70 0.54
N PHE A 54 2.34 -14.96 0.12
CA PHE A 54 2.41 -16.08 1.04
C PHE A 54 3.66 -15.99 1.92
N ASP A 55 4.85 -15.78 1.35
CA ASP A 55 6.11 -15.70 2.10
C ASP A 55 6.18 -14.50 3.07
N MET A 56 5.40 -13.45 2.82
CA MET A 56 5.32 -12.29 3.72
C MET A 56 4.53 -12.57 4.99
N LEU A 57 3.51 -13.44 4.91
CA LEU A 57 2.56 -13.67 6.00
C LEU A 57 2.71 -15.06 6.64
N HIS A 58 3.31 -16.01 5.94
CA HIS A 58 3.33 -17.41 6.30
C HIS A 58 4.69 -18.07 6.03
N GLU A 59 5.11 -18.97 6.92
CA GLU A 59 6.22 -19.87 6.62
C GLU A 59 5.74 -21.04 5.76
N ARG A 60 6.47 -21.42 4.70
CA ARG A 60 6.11 -22.55 3.80
C ARG A 60 5.73 -23.85 4.50
N LYS A 61 6.29 -24.11 5.70
CA LYS A 61 5.97 -25.30 6.51
C LYS A 61 4.49 -25.40 6.92
N VAL A 62 3.75 -24.28 6.97
CA VAL A 62 2.35 -24.27 7.39
C VAL A 62 1.44 -24.95 6.37
N ILE A 63 1.81 -24.95 5.09
CA ILE A 63 1.06 -25.61 3.99
C ILE A 63 0.97 -27.11 4.27
N LYS A 64 2.11 -27.71 4.62
CA LYS A 64 2.16 -29.14 4.94
C LYS A 64 1.31 -29.44 6.18
N LYS A 65 1.54 -28.69 7.26
CA LYS A 65 0.93 -28.96 8.56
C LYS A 65 -0.59 -28.79 8.58
N TYR A 66 -1.11 -27.72 7.97
CA TYR A 66 -2.54 -27.37 8.07
C TYR A 66 -3.32 -27.63 6.79
N GLY A 67 -2.64 -27.92 5.68
CA GLY A 67 -3.26 -28.20 4.40
C GLY A 67 -3.09 -29.66 3.99
N ILE A 68 -1.85 -30.09 3.74
CA ILE A 68 -1.57 -31.41 3.18
C ILE A 68 -1.84 -32.52 4.19
N ASP A 69 -1.34 -32.39 5.42
CA ASP A 69 -1.47 -33.41 6.47
C ASP A 69 -2.94 -33.57 6.93
N GLU A 70 -3.73 -32.49 6.84
CA GLU A 70 -5.19 -32.48 7.10
C GLU A 70 -6.01 -32.90 5.86
N GLY A 71 -5.38 -33.02 4.68
CA GLY A 71 -6.02 -33.43 3.44
C GLY A 71 -6.88 -32.36 2.75
N THR A 72 -6.81 -31.10 3.18
CA THR A 72 -7.58 -29.96 2.64
C THR A 72 -6.85 -29.21 1.52
N VAL A 73 -5.55 -29.45 1.35
CA VAL A 73 -4.73 -28.91 0.25
C VAL A 73 -4.11 -30.04 -0.56
N VAL A 74 -4.28 -29.98 -1.88
CA VAL A 74 -3.77 -31.00 -2.81
C VAL A 74 -2.72 -30.39 -3.75
N VAL A 75 -1.53 -30.98 -3.79
CA VAL A 75 -0.48 -30.59 -4.76
C VAL A 75 -0.85 -31.13 -6.13
N LYS A 76 -1.18 -30.24 -7.08
CA LYS A 76 -1.56 -30.60 -8.46
C LYS A 76 -0.34 -30.80 -9.36
N GLY A 77 0.74 -30.09 -9.07
CA GLY A 77 1.95 -30.15 -9.88
C GLY A 77 2.95 -29.09 -9.47
N THR A 78 3.93 -28.90 -10.35
CA THR A 78 4.98 -27.90 -10.17
C THR A 78 4.81 -26.77 -11.19
N PHE A 79 5.21 -25.56 -10.82
CA PHE A 79 5.20 -24.39 -11.68
C PHE A 79 6.64 -23.90 -11.87
N LYS A 80 7.07 -23.69 -13.12
CA LYS A 80 8.42 -23.16 -13.40
C LYS A 80 8.38 -21.63 -13.40
N LYS A 81 9.20 -21.06 -12.52
CA LYS A 81 9.21 -19.66 -12.07
C LYS A 81 9.19 -18.58 -13.17
N TYR A 82 8.39 -17.53 -12.92
CA TYR A 82 8.38 -16.11 -13.35
C TYR A 82 8.50 -15.68 -14.83
N HIS A 83 9.19 -16.40 -15.72
CA HIS A 83 9.42 -15.90 -17.08
C HIS A 83 8.22 -16.06 -18.02
N GLU A 84 7.28 -16.94 -17.67
CA GLU A 84 6.09 -17.27 -18.48
C GLU A 84 4.80 -16.66 -17.92
N TRP A 85 4.84 -16.05 -16.72
CA TRP A 85 3.69 -15.31 -16.21
C TRP A 85 3.58 -14.00 -17.01
N PRO A 86 2.48 -13.74 -17.72
CA PRO A 86 2.31 -12.44 -18.36
C PRO A 86 2.38 -11.37 -17.27
N LYS A 87 3.37 -10.45 -17.38
CA LYS A 87 3.47 -9.28 -16.49
C LYS A 87 2.07 -8.67 -16.39
N PRO A 88 1.57 -8.34 -15.19
CA PRO A 88 0.23 -7.80 -15.07
C PRO A 88 0.15 -6.51 -15.88
N MET A 89 -0.47 -6.57 -17.05
CA MET A 89 -1.32 -5.46 -17.44
C MET A 89 -2.40 -5.42 -16.37
N PHE A 90 -2.57 -4.26 -15.76
CA PHE A 90 -3.68 -3.95 -14.87
C PHE A 90 -4.99 -4.50 -15.48
N VAL A 91 -5.42 -5.70 -15.07
CA VAL A 91 -6.72 -6.27 -15.44
C VAL A 91 -7.50 -6.34 -14.16
N ALA A 92 -8.30 -5.30 -13.97
CA ALA A 92 -9.40 -5.29 -13.03
C ALA A 92 -10.23 -6.56 -13.27
N CYS A 93 -10.50 -7.31 -12.21
CA CYS A 93 -11.46 -8.41 -12.24
C CYS A 93 -12.83 -7.85 -12.62
N GLY A 94 -13.21 -8.01 -13.89
CA GLY A 94 -14.60 -7.92 -14.35
C GLY A 94 -15.20 -9.34 -14.40
N PRO A 95 -16.51 -9.50 -14.18
CA PRO A 95 -17.12 -10.82 -14.16
C PRO A 95 -17.11 -11.45 -15.55
N ALA A 96 -16.74 -12.72 -15.61
CA ALA A 96 -16.80 -13.54 -16.81
C ALA A 96 -18.26 -13.87 -17.16
N SER A 97 -18.84 -13.10 -18.08
CA SER A 97 -19.95 -13.54 -18.93
C SER A 97 -20.10 -12.65 -20.17
N GLU A 98 -20.14 -13.30 -21.33
CA GLU A 98 -20.60 -12.83 -22.65
C GLU A 98 -19.60 -12.28 -23.71
N LEU A 99 -19.35 -13.15 -24.69
CA LEU A 99 -19.49 -12.95 -26.15
C LEU A 99 -18.49 -12.08 -26.95
N LEU A 100 -17.64 -12.80 -27.70
CA LEU A 100 -17.39 -12.68 -29.16
C LEU A 100 -17.45 -11.28 -29.83
N ALA A 101 -16.28 -10.75 -30.24
CA ALA A 101 -15.99 -10.31 -31.62
C ALA A 101 -14.56 -9.72 -31.79
N PRO A 102 -13.96 -9.77 -32.99
CA PRO A 102 -12.50 -9.69 -33.20
C PRO A 102 -11.91 -8.29 -33.44
N ALA A 103 -10.58 -8.26 -33.28
CA ALA A 103 -9.68 -7.14 -33.53
C ALA A 103 -9.73 -6.59 -34.96
N SER A 104 -9.90 -5.26 -35.08
CA SER A 104 -9.40 -4.46 -36.20
C SER A 104 -9.39 -2.96 -35.84
N GLU A 105 -8.23 -2.34 -36.03
CA GLU A 105 -7.99 -0.90 -36.25
C GLU A 105 -8.50 0.14 -35.25
N LEU A 106 -7.55 0.87 -34.64
CA LEU A 106 -7.48 2.33 -34.76
C LEU A 106 -6.12 2.82 -34.21
N LEU A 107 -5.19 3.01 -35.15
CA LEU A 107 -3.97 3.79 -35.01
C LEU A 107 -4.25 5.19 -35.57
N ALA A 108 -3.87 6.22 -34.82
CA ALA A 108 -3.41 7.56 -35.25
C ALA A 108 -3.76 8.58 -34.14
N GLU A 109 -2.74 9.09 -33.43
CA GLU A 109 -2.24 10.48 -33.56
C GLU A 109 -3.02 11.44 -32.64
N GLN A 110 -2.47 12.39 -31.90
CA GLN A 110 -1.24 13.20 -31.96
C GLN A 110 -1.25 13.95 -30.60
N THR A 111 -0.16 14.18 -29.87
CA THR A 111 0.71 15.35 -30.08
C THR A 111 1.77 15.36 -28.97
N LYS A 112 3.01 15.60 -29.38
CA LYS A 112 4.13 15.94 -28.52
C LYS A 112 3.98 17.40 -28.10
N VAL A 113 4.12 17.69 -26.81
CA VAL A 113 4.53 19.02 -26.35
C VAL A 113 5.72 18.83 -25.42
N ALA A 114 6.91 19.04 -25.99
CA ALA A 114 8.14 19.24 -25.27
C ALA A 114 8.26 20.74 -24.93
N PHE A 115 8.29 21.07 -23.65
CA PHE A 115 8.87 22.29 -23.10
C PHE A 115 9.57 21.80 -21.82
N GLY A 116 10.90 21.82 -21.66
CA GLY A 116 11.80 22.91 -21.99
C GLY A 116 12.30 23.49 -20.68
N TRP A 117 13.15 22.73 -19.97
CA TRP A 117 13.93 23.24 -18.84
C TRP A 117 14.98 24.23 -19.36
N SER A 118 14.95 25.47 -18.88
CA SER A 118 16.12 26.29 -18.52
C SER A 118 15.69 27.69 -18.06
N ASN A 119 16.44 28.21 -17.09
CA ASN A 119 16.67 29.64 -16.79
C ASN A 119 15.88 30.28 -15.63
N TRP A 120 16.35 30.09 -14.39
CA TRP A 120 16.30 31.15 -13.37
C TRP A 120 17.70 31.32 -12.74
N HIS A 121 18.22 32.52 -12.93
CA HIS A 121 19.54 32.98 -12.52
C HIS A 121 19.56 33.43 -11.06
N VAL A 122 20.74 33.25 -10.47
CA VAL A 122 21.22 33.72 -9.16
C VAL A 122 21.22 35.24 -9.09
N GLY A 123 20.87 35.82 -7.94
CA GLY A 123 21.15 37.21 -7.59
C GLY A 123 21.70 37.34 -6.16
N PRO A 124 22.82 38.05 -5.92
CA PRO A 124 23.27 38.36 -4.57
C PRO A 124 23.35 39.89 -4.25
N LYS A 125 23.00 40.17 -2.97
CA LYS A 125 23.56 41.17 -1.99
C LYS A 125 23.37 42.71 -2.12
N GLY A 126 23.06 43.31 -0.95
CA GLY A 126 23.46 44.67 -0.47
C GLY A 126 22.28 45.57 -0.03
N MET A 127 21.94 45.77 1.25
CA MET A 127 22.52 46.62 2.34
C MET A 127 22.41 48.16 2.17
N THR A 128 21.67 48.84 3.09
CA THR A 128 21.95 50.11 3.83
C THR A 128 20.68 50.55 4.61
N HIS A 129 20.66 50.61 5.96
CA HIS A 129 20.99 51.67 6.96
C HIS A 129 19.90 52.72 7.29
N GLY A 130 19.61 52.89 8.61
CA GLY A 130 19.04 54.11 9.26
C GLY A 130 17.75 53.90 10.08
N MET A 131 17.80 53.61 11.41
CA MET A 131 17.73 54.54 12.59
C MET A 131 16.32 55.19 12.78
N GLN A 132 15.56 55.11 13.89
CA GLN A 132 15.71 55.59 15.29
C GLN A 132 14.52 55.03 16.13
N SER A 133 14.69 54.41 17.31
CA SER A 133 14.74 54.96 18.70
C SER A 133 13.41 55.31 19.41
N SER A 134 13.32 54.82 20.67
CA SER A 134 12.48 55.21 21.83
C SER A 134 11.03 54.69 21.89
N GLY A 135 10.48 54.18 23.00
CA GLY A 135 10.94 53.94 24.37
C GLY A 135 9.74 53.62 25.29
N GLY A 136 9.97 52.83 26.36
CA GLY A 136 9.06 52.63 27.51
C GLY A 136 8.09 51.43 27.41
N ARG A 137 7.75 50.68 28.46
CA ARG A 137 7.99 50.77 29.91
C ARG A 137 7.60 49.42 30.53
N PHE A 138 8.25 49.10 31.65
CA PHE A 138 8.10 47.93 32.54
C PHE A 138 6.67 47.41 32.79
N GLY A 139 6.54 46.09 32.92
CA GLY A 139 5.34 45.43 33.44
C GLY A 139 5.44 43.91 33.59
N GLU A 140 6.01 43.49 34.72
CA GLU A 140 5.55 42.35 35.52
C GLU A 140 5.84 40.89 35.10
N VAL A 141 6.49 40.22 36.05
CA VAL A 141 6.78 38.79 36.14
C VAL A 141 5.48 38.00 36.32
N ARG A 142 5.23 37.01 35.47
CA ARG A 142 4.38 35.86 35.81
C ARG A 142 5.06 34.56 35.42
N LYS A 143 5.38 33.77 36.44
CA LYS A 143 5.70 32.33 36.33
C LYS A 143 4.52 31.64 35.64
N GLY A 144 4.82 30.82 34.64
CA GLY A 144 3.82 30.06 33.90
C GLY A 144 4.49 29.12 32.91
N THR A 145 4.96 27.98 33.41
CA THR A 145 5.14 26.75 32.62
C THR A 145 3.83 26.44 31.86
N LYS A 146 3.97 25.97 30.60
CA LYS A 146 2.95 25.60 29.58
C LYS A 146 2.85 26.60 28.40
N ARG A 147 3.75 26.47 27.43
CA ARG A 147 3.65 27.11 26.09
C ARG A 147 4.06 26.20 24.91
N HIS A 148 4.19 24.90 25.10
CA HIS A 148 4.52 23.97 24.00
C HIS A 148 3.30 23.18 23.50
N GLU A 149 2.37 22.83 24.39
CA GLU A 149 1.21 21.98 24.07
C GLU A 149 0.22 22.61 23.06
N SER A 150 -0.01 23.93 23.13
CA SER A 150 -1.07 24.59 22.34
C SER A 150 -0.69 24.91 20.90
N ALA A 151 0.61 24.90 20.55
CA ALA A 151 1.06 25.10 19.17
C ALA A 151 1.08 23.76 18.42
N GLU A 152 1.50 22.68 19.07
CA GLU A 152 1.44 21.30 18.55
C GLU A 152 0.00 20.87 18.31
N LEU A 153 -0.90 21.05 19.29
CA LEU A 153 -2.34 20.75 19.13
C LEU A 153 -2.98 21.51 17.95
N LYS A 154 -2.57 22.76 17.69
CA LYS A 154 -3.06 23.54 16.54
C LYS A 154 -2.49 23.02 15.22
N GLN A 155 -1.22 22.64 15.19
CA GLN A 155 -0.57 22.10 14.00
C GLN A 155 -1.11 20.72 13.62
N ASP A 156 -1.40 19.86 14.60
CA ASP A 156 -1.97 18.54 14.37
C ASP A 156 -3.42 18.62 13.89
N THR A 157 -4.21 19.57 14.41
CA THR A 157 -5.55 19.87 13.88
C THR A 157 -5.51 20.37 12.44
N ILE A 158 -4.49 21.15 12.07
CA ILE A 158 -4.30 21.67 10.69
C ILE A 158 -3.85 20.58 9.73
N ARG A 159 -3.01 19.62 10.17
CA ARG A 159 -2.60 18.46 9.37
C ARG A 159 -3.78 17.57 9.04
N ILE A 160 -4.63 17.24 10.02
CA ILE A 160 -5.80 16.38 9.84
C ILE A 160 -6.85 17.00 8.90
N ALA A 161 -7.00 18.33 8.87
CA ALA A 161 -7.97 19.01 8.00
C ALA A 161 -7.54 19.12 6.52
N ARG A 162 -6.29 18.78 6.17
CA ARG A 162 -5.78 18.91 4.81
C ARG A 162 -6.28 17.74 3.96
N LYS A 163 -7.12 18.04 2.97
CA LYS A 163 -7.51 17.05 1.94
C LYS A 163 -6.35 16.85 0.96
N LEU A 164 -5.85 15.62 0.88
CA LEU A 164 -4.71 15.25 0.04
C LEU A 164 -5.21 14.47 -1.20
N PRO A 165 -4.84 14.89 -2.43
CA PRO A 165 -5.15 14.15 -3.65
C PRO A 165 -4.20 12.96 -3.85
N ALA A 166 -4.62 11.98 -4.65
CA ALA A 166 -3.82 10.81 -5.03
C ALA A 166 -2.43 11.17 -5.56
N ASP A 167 -2.34 12.22 -6.40
CA ASP A 167 -1.07 12.65 -6.98
C ASP A 167 -0.05 13.14 -5.95
N GLU A 168 -0.51 13.66 -4.81
CA GLU A 168 0.37 14.07 -3.72
C GLU A 168 0.84 12.85 -2.94
N VAL A 169 -0.08 11.96 -2.58
CA VAL A 169 0.25 10.73 -1.84
C VAL A 169 1.24 9.87 -2.63
N ALA A 170 1.07 9.76 -3.95
CA ALA A 170 1.94 8.99 -4.84
C ALA A 170 3.42 9.43 -4.85
N LYS A 171 3.73 10.65 -4.39
CA LYS A 171 5.13 11.12 -4.27
C LYS A 171 5.88 10.45 -3.11
N HIS A 172 5.14 9.93 -2.13
CA HIS A 172 5.65 9.34 -0.89
C HIS A 172 5.63 7.80 -1.00
N ALA A 173 6.39 7.28 -1.96
CA ALA A 173 6.40 5.85 -2.31
C ALA A 173 7.76 5.17 -2.08
N SER A 174 8.52 5.59 -1.05
CA SER A 174 9.90 5.14 -0.82
C SER A 174 10.14 4.67 0.61
N LYS A 175 11.20 3.87 0.85
CA LYS A 175 11.55 3.38 2.20
C LYS A 175 11.88 4.51 3.19
N THR A 176 12.25 5.69 2.73
CA THR A 176 12.57 6.83 3.62
C THR A 176 11.45 7.88 3.65
N ASP A 177 10.38 7.67 2.90
CA ASP A 177 9.23 8.56 2.79
C ASP A 177 8.06 7.76 2.20
N CYS A 178 7.28 7.14 3.08
CA CYS A 178 6.24 6.16 2.75
C CYS A 178 4.90 6.58 3.33
N TRP A 179 3.97 6.98 2.47
CA TRP A 179 2.59 7.26 2.87
C TRP A 179 1.66 6.18 2.32
N VAL A 180 0.64 5.83 3.10
CA VAL A 180 -0.40 4.88 2.70
C VAL A 180 -1.76 5.48 3.04
N VAL A 181 -2.77 5.21 2.21
CA VAL A 181 -4.15 5.59 2.52
C VAL A 181 -4.86 4.40 3.14
N VAL A 182 -5.52 4.64 4.27
CA VAL A 182 -6.25 3.64 5.03
C VAL A 182 -7.60 4.24 5.42
N GLY A 183 -8.66 3.82 4.72
CA GLY A 183 -10.01 4.40 4.85
C GLY A 183 -10.13 5.74 4.13
N GLU A 184 -10.15 6.80 4.92
CA GLU A 184 -10.10 8.19 4.45
C GLU A 184 -8.86 8.92 4.98
N GLU A 185 -7.95 8.24 5.69
CA GLU A 185 -6.80 8.87 6.31
C GLU A 185 -5.52 8.61 5.50
N VAL A 186 -4.71 9.65 5.31
CA VAL A 186 -3.36 9.53 4.77
C VAL A 186 -2.40 9.39 5.93
N LEU A 187 -1.73 8.25 6.01
CA LEU A 187 -0.84 7.87 7.09
C LEU A 187 0.60 7.85 6.59
N ASP A 188 1.48 8.58 7.28
CA ASP A 188 2.92 8.43 7.12
C ASP A 188 3.38 7.30 8.04
N VAL A 189 3.86 6.24 7.43
CA VAL A 189 4.25 4.98 8.09
C VAL A 189 5.76 4.75 8.00
N THR A 190 6.53 5.80 7.69
CA THR A 190 7.98 5.72 7.44
C THR A 190 8.72 5.09 8.62
N GLU A 191 8.42 5.52 9.84
CA GLU A 191 9.08 5.00 11.05
C GLU A 191 8.51 3.64 11.47
N PHE A 192 7.25 3.34 11.12
CA PHE A 192 6.59 2.07 11.48
C PHE A 192 7.02 0.87 10.62
N MET A 193 7.65 1.09 9.47
CA MET A 193 7.94 0.00 8.52
C MET A 193 8.77 -1.16 9.09
N GLU A 194 9.73 -0.88 9.97
CA GLU A 194 10.60 -1.91 10.53
C GLU A 194 9.95 -2.64 11.72
N ASP A 195 8.98 -2.00 12.38
CA ASP A 195 8.23 -2.54 13.51
C ASP A 195 6.92 -3.25 13.08
N HIS A 196 6.56 -3.15 11.80
CA HIS A 196 5.38 -3.81 11.26
C HIS A 196 5.51 -5.34 11.36
N PRO A 197 4.58 -6.05 12.03
CA PRO A 197 4.65 -7.50 12.21
C PRO A 197 4.63 -8.30 10.89
N GLY A 198 4.00 -7.76 9.84
CA GLY A 198 4.04 -8.33 8.48
C GLY A 198 5.28 -7.93 7.66
N GLY A 199 6.24 -7.24 8.29
CA GLY A 199 7.46 -6.73 7.67
C GLY A 199 7.27 -5.47 6.82
N SER A 200 8.38 -4.79 6.55
CA SER A 200 8.42 -3.54 5.77
C SER A 200 7.99 -3.71 4.31
N LYS A 201 8.18 -4.90 3.72
CA LYS A 201 7.81 -5.18 2.33
C LYS A 201 6.30 -5.12 2.10
N ALA A 202 5.50 -5.61 3.05
CA ALA A 202 4.04 -5.59 2.95
C ALA A 202 3.50 -4.15 2.83
N ILE A 203 4.09 -3.22 3.59
CA ILE A 203 3.75 -1.79 3.51
C ILE A 203 4.23 -1.19 2.17
N MET A 204 5.44 -1.57 1.72
CA MET A 204 6.06 -1.02 0.52
C MET A 204 5.24 -1.28 -0.77
N MET A 205 4.48 -2.38 -0.82
CA MET A 205 3.60 -2.68 -1.96
C MET A 205 2.52 -1.60 -2.17
N PHE A 206 2.13 -0.91 -1.10
CA PHE A 206 1.11 0.12 -1.12
C PHE A 206 1.67 1.52 -0.87
N ALA A 207 2.99 1.68 -0.92
CA ALA A 207 3.63 2.98 -0.74
C ALA A 207 3.14 3.98 -1.80
N GLY A 208 2.63 5.11 -1.33
CA GLY A 208 2.01 6.16 -2.14
C GLY A 208 0.61 5.82 -2.68
N ARG A 209 -0.07 4.80 -2.15
CA ARG A 209 -1.34 4.28 -2.69
C ARG A 209 -2.40 4.09 -1.62
N ASP A 210 -3.61 3.81 -2.08
CA ASP A 210 -4.72 3.37 -1.22
C ASP A 210 -4.61 1.87 -0.93
N ALA A 211 -4.53 1.55 0.36
CA ALA A 211 -4.43 0.20 0.92
C ALA A 211 -5.67 -0.13 1.76
N THR A 212 -6.76 0.63 1.63
CA THR A 212 -7.96 0.53 2.45
C THR A 212 -8.49 -0.89 2.51
N GLU A 213 -8.67 -1.52 1.35
CA GLU A 213 -9.28 -2.83 1.23
C GLU A 213 -8.35 -3.90 1.81
N GLU A 214 -7.08 -3.87 1.45
CA GLU A 214 -6.06 -4.83 1.90
C GLU A 214 -5.80 -4.72 3.41
N PHE A 215 -5.81 -3.49 3.93
CA PHE A 215 -5.72 -3.27 5.36
C PHE A 215 -6.92 -3.86 6.09
N ASP A 216 -8.15 -3.58 5.63
CA ASP A 216 -9.39 -4.05 6.29
C ASP A 216 -9.56 -5.58 6.23
N MET A 217 -8.92 -6.23 5.25
CA MET A 217 -8.92 -7.68 5.14
C MET A 217 -8.00 -8.36 6.16
N LEU A 218 -6.92 -7.70 6.59
CA LEU A 218 -5.89 -8.29 7.43
C LEU A 218 -5.87 -7.72 8.86
N HIS A 219 -6.41 -6.52 9.06
CA HIS A 219 -6.26 -5.75 10.29
C HIS A 219 -7.54 -5.00 10.65
N GLU A 220 -7.84 -4.92 11.95
CA GLU A 220 -8.84 -3.98 12.45
C GLU A 220 -8.27 -2.56 12.48
N ARG A 221 -9.03 -1.55 12.05
CA ARG A 221 -8.62 -0.12 12.09
C ARG A 221 -8.06 0.36 13.44
N LYS A 222 -8.45 -0.27 14.55
CA LYS A 222 -7.95 0.06 15.90
C LYS A 222 -6.44 -0.17 16.05
N VAL A 223 -5.83 -1.06 15.27
CA VAL A 223 -4.39 -1.35 15.38
C VAL A 223 -3.53 -0.16 14.96
N ILE A 224 -4.04 0.71 14.06
CA ILE A 224 -3.37 1.94 13.63
C ILE A 224 -3.14 2.85 14.84
N LYS A 225 -4.18 3.04 15.65
CA LYS A 225 -4.08 3.87 16.85
C LYS A 225 -3.12 3.26 17.86
N LYS A 226 -3.29 1.97 18.16
CA LYS A 226 -2.56 1.29 19.22
C LYS A 226 -1.06 1.15 18.94
N TYR A 227 -0.68 0.75 17.72
CA TYR A 227 0.71 0.43 17.39
C TYR A 227 1.39 1.48 16.51
N GLY A 228 0.61 2.41 15.96
CA GLY A 228 1.12 3.51 15.14
C GLY A 228 1.08 4.85 15.85
N ILE A 229 -0.13 5.34 16.13
CA ILE A 229 -0.32 6.71 16.65
C ILE A 229 0.15 6.83 18.11
N ASP A 230 -0.27 5.91 18.98
CA ASP A 230 0.02 5.97 20.41
C ASP A 230 1.52 5.71 20.70
N GLU A 231 2.18 4.92 19.84
CA GLU A 231 3.64 4.69 19.87
C GLU A 231 4.43 5.78 19.12
N GLY A 232 3.75 6.68 18.39
CA GLY A 232 4.36 7.80 17.66
C GLY A 232 5.10 7.40 16.37
N THR A 233 4.93 6.17 15.89
CA THR A 233 5.57 5.63 14.67
C THR A 233 4.76 5.86 13.40
N VAL A 234 3.47 6.20 13.55
CA VAL A 234 2.58 6.58 12.44
C VAL A 234 2.06 8.00 12.66
N VAL A 235 2.07 8.81 11.60
CA VAL A 235 1.60 10.21 11.65
C VAL A 235 0.47 10.43 10.64
N VAL A 236 -0.68 10.91 11.11
CA VAL A 236 -1.79 11.31 10.23
C VAL A 236 -1.43 12.61 9.50
N LYS A 237 -1.34 12.57 8.18
CA LYS A 237 -1.00 13.72 7.33
C LYS A 237 -2.22 14.51 6.84
N GLY A 238 -3.38 13.89 6.83
CA GLY A 238 -4.63 14.49 6.37
C GLY A 238 -5.67 13.48 5.94
N THR A 239 -6.72 13.96 5.30
CA THR A 239 -7.80 13.13 4.74
C THR A 239 -7.58 12.91 3.25
N PHE A 240 -7.70 11.68 2.78
CA PHE A 240 -7.63 11.35 1.37
C PHE A 240 -8.87 11.81 0.62
N LYS A 241 -8.66 12.45 -0.52
CA LYS A 241 -9.74 12.80 -1.45
C LYS A 241 -9.88 11.70 -2.50
N LYS A 242 -10.86 10.82 -2.30
CA LYS A 242 -11.28 9.82 -3.30
C LYS A 242 -11.84 10.48 -4.56
#